data_AF-A0A2T0S0X7-F1
#
_entry.id   AF-A0A2T0S0X7-F1
#
_cell.length_a   1.000
_cell.length_b   1.000
_cell.length_c   1.000
_cell.angle_alpha   90.00
_cell.angle_beta   90.00
_cell.angle_gamma   90.00
#
_symmetry.space_group_name_H-M   'P 1'
#
loop_
_entity.id
_entity.type
_entity.pdbx_description
1 polymer ?
#
loop_
_entity_poly.entity_id
_entity_poly.type
_entity_poly.pdbx_seq_one_letter_code
_entity_poly.pdbx_strand_id
1 'polypeptide(L)'
;MSERTKKFSDDLKRLIVEGNELLNSIQYECYPDTVSEQIYKAVDNDEEKAEKILKDFPSFRDDYQKWYSEAQAVIKQVLPDRLSDFISYYEYPRVRKKIDFQNYMIRDYLQGLQITSGYEKRSLLTAPLPFQNSSSN
;
A
#
# COMPACT_ATOMS: atom_id res chain seq x y z
N MET A 1 -26.41 18.34 -1.60
CA MET A 1 -25.17 17.83 -0.97
C MET A 1 -24.76 18.82 0.11
N SER A 2 -24.68 18.41 1.38
CA SER A 2 -24.27 19.31 2.46
C SER A 2 -22.76 19.57 2.38
N GLU A 3 -22.30 20.74 2.82
CA GLU A 3 -20.87 21.13 2.90
C GLU A 3 -20.00 20.00 3.47
N ARG A 4 -20.53 19.35 4.52
CA ARG A 4 -19.90 18.25 5.25
C ARG A 4 -19.68 17.01 4.37
N THR A 5 -20.66 16.64 3.56
CA THR A 5 -20.55 15.47 2.66
C THR A 5 -19.54 15.66 1.53
N LYS A 6 -19.37 16.91 1.05
CA LYS A 6 -18.34 17.21 0.05
C LYS A 6 -16.94 17.06 0.64
N LYS A 7 -16.70 17.67 1.81
CA LYS A 7 -15.42 17.55 2.51
C LYS A 7 -14.99 16.09 2.71
N PHE A 8 -15.89 15.22 3.15
CA PHE A 8 -15.56 13.79 3.30
C PHE A 8 -15.25 13.07 2.00
N SER A 9 -15.97 13.40 0.92
CA SER A 9 -15.68 12.84 -0.41
C SER A 9 -14.29 13.25 -0.88
N ASP A 10 -13.91 14.50 -0.64
CA ASP A 10 -12.59 15.02 -1.01
C ASP A 10 -11.49 14.42 -0.13
N ASP A 11 -11.71 14.31 1.18
CA ASP A 11 -10.79 13.64 2.10
C ASP A 11 -10.60 12.16 1.73
N LEU A 12 -11.68 11.46 1.36
CA LEU A 12 -11.61 10.06 0.93
C LEU A 12 -10.81 9.91 -0.36
N LYS A 13 -11.04 10.79 -1.35
CA LYS A 13 -10.27 10.78 -2.61
C LYS A 13 -8.79 11.02 -2.35
N ARG A 14 -8.46 11.99 -1.50
CA ARG A 14 -7.08 12.27 -1.10
C ARG A 14 -6.44 11.03 -0.48
N LEU A 15 -7.09 10.40 0.49
CA LEU A 15 -6.58 9.19 1.14
C LEU A 15 -6.42 8.02 0.17
N ILE A 16 -7.29 7.88 -0.85
CA ILE A 16 -7.11 6.84 -1.88
C ILE A 16 -5.84 7.11 -2.70
N VAL A 17 -5.58 8.37 -3.08
CA VAL A 17 -4.37 8.74 -3.82
C VAL A 17 -3.12 8.49 -2.98
N GLU A 18 -3.09 8.99 -1.73
CA GLU A 18 -1.97 8.77 -0.80
C GLU A 18 -1.73 7.28 -0.54
N GLY A 19 -2.80 6.48 -0.44
CA GLY A 19 -2.69 5.03 -0.27
C GLY A 19 -2.07 4.32 -1.47
N ASN A 20 -2.36 4.79 -2.69
CA ASN A 20 -1.73 4.27 -3.90
C ASN A 20 -0.25 4.65 -3.99
N GLU A 21 0.13 5.86 -3.57
CA GLU A 21 1.53 6.28 -3.50
C GLU A 21 2.32 5.43 -2.50
N LEU A 22 1.75 5.18 -1.31
CA LEU A 22 2.31 4.28 -0.31
C LEU A 22 2.48 2.85 -0.84
N LEU A 23 1.50 2.35 -1.60
CA LEU A 23 1.60 1.03 -2.25
C LEU A 23 2.75 1.00 -3.27
N ASN A 24 2.90 2.04 -4.08
CA ASN A 24 4.02 2.15 -5.03
C ASN A 24 5.37 2.18 -4.30
N SER A 25 5.47 2.89 -3.16
CA SER A 25 6.67 2.89 -2.33
C SER A 25 7.02 1.48 -1.82
N ILE A 26 6.05 0.70 -1.34
CA ILE A 26 6.28 -0.71 -0.96
C ILE A 26 6.78 -1.52 -2.17
N GLN A 27 6.13 -1.35 -3.32
CA GLN A 27 6.49 -2.09 -4.52
C GLN A 27 7.93 -1.77 -4.95
N TYR A 28 8.34 -0.50 -4.87
CA TYR A 28 9.70 -0.07 -5.16
C TYR A 28 10.70 -0.63 -4.14
N GLU A 29 10.38 -0.63 -2.84
CA GLU A 29 11.21 -1.26 -1.80
C GLU A 29 11.38 -2.77 -2.00
N CYS A 30 10.35 -3.46 -2.51
CA CYS A 30 10.39 -4.91 -2.73
C CYS A 30 11.01 -5.31 -4.09
N TYR A 31 10.77 -4.53 -5.14
CA TYR A 31 11.19 -4.80 -6.52
C TYR A 31 11.67 -3.53 -7.22
N PRO A 32 12.85 -3.01 -6.85
CA PRO A 32 13.34 -1.76 -7.42
C PRO A 32 13.49 -1.84 -8.94
N ASP A 33 13.97 -2.97 -9.47
CA ASP A 33 14.20 -3.14 -10.91
C ASP A 33 12.90 -3.15 -11.72
N THR A 34 11.90 -3.93 -11.28
CA THR A 34 10.60 -4.03 -11.97
C THR A 34 9.84 -2.72 -11.96
N VAL A 35 9.83 -2.03 -10.82
CA VAL A 35 9.11 -0.74 -10.70
C VAL A 35 9.82 0.33 -11.51
N SER A 36 11.15 0.39 -11.48
CA SER A 36 11.91 1.34 -12.30
C SER A 36 11.60 1.15 -13.78
N GLU A 37 11.67 -0.08 -14.30
CA GLU A 37 11.30 -0.37 -15.70
C GLU A 37 9.88 0.07 -16.06
N GLN A 38 8.91 -0.14 -15.16
CA GLN A 38 7.53 0.28 -15.39
C GLN A 38 7.40 1.80 -15.43
N ILE A 39 8.08 2.51 -14.53
CA ILE A 39 8.10 3.97 -14.52
C ILE A 39 8.75 4.50 -15.79
N TYR A 40 9.91 3.96 -16.20
CA TYR A 40 10.57 4.32 -17.45
C TYR A 40 9.64 4.15 -18.65
N LYS A 41 8.89 3.05 -18.73
CA LYS A 41 7.90 2.83 -19.79
C LYS A 41 6.73 3.80 -19.72
N ALA A 42 6.28 4.18 -18.52
CA ALA A 42 5.16 5.09 -18.33
C ALA A 42 5.49 6.56 -18.67
N VAL A 43 6.77 6.95 -18.66
CA VAL A 43 7.23 8.30 -19.01
C VAL A 43 7.91 8.37 -20.38
N ASP A 44 7.59 7.45 -21.30
CA ASP A 44 8.15 7.40 -22.66
C ASP A 44 9.70 7.30 -22.70
N ASN A 45 10.30 6.63 -21.72
CA ASN A 45 11.75 6.50 -21.51
C ASN A 45 12.48 7.84 -21.23
N ASP A 46 11.77 8.83 -20.71
CA ASP A 46 12.36 10.07 -20.20
C ASP A 46 13.04 9.82 -18.83
N GLU A 47 14.37 9.75 -18.82
CA GLU A 47 15.15 9.46 -17.62
C GLU A 47 14.98 10.51 -16.52
N GLU A 48 14.89 11.80 -16.88
CA GLU A 48 14.78 12.89 -15.90
C GLU A 48 13.43 12.84 -15.17
N LYS A 49 12.34 12.55 -15.90
CA LYS A 49 11.02 12.38 -15.30
C LYS A 49 10.93 11.10 -14.45
N ALA A 50 11.53 10.01 -14.91
CA ALA A 50 11.54 8.75 -14.17
C ALA A 50 12.26 8.91 -12.83
N GLU A 51 13.46 9.50 -12.83
CA GLU A 51 14.21 9.77 -11.60
C GLU A 51 13.45 10.67 -10.65
N LYS A 52 12.77 11.69 -11.17
CA LYS A 52 11.97 12.60 -10.34
C LYS A 52 10.85 11.86 -9.62
N ILE A 53 10.12 10.98 -10.32
CA ILE A 53 9.04 10.17 -9.73
C ILE A 53 9.61 9.23 -8.66
N LEU A 54 10.73 8.57 -8.96
CA LEU A 54 11.40 7.67 -8.02
C LEU A 54 11.85 8.38 -6.74
N LYS A 55 12.32 9.64 -6.85
CA LYS A 55 12.74 10.46 -5.70
C LYS A 55 11.57 11.04 -4.91
N ASP A 56 10.42 11.26 -5.55
CA ASP A 56 9.21 11.79 -4.92
C ASP A 56 8.41 10.72 -4.15
N PHE A 57 8.81 9.44 -4.20
CA PHE A 57 8.10 8.41 -3.46
C PHE A 57 8.14 8.66 -1.94
N PRO A 58 6.98 8.59 -1.25
CA PRO A 58 6.92 8.77 0.19
C PRO A 58 7.61 7.61 0.92
N SER A 59 8.07 7.88 2.14
CA SER A 59 8.64 6.84 3.00
C SER A 59 7.51 6.01 3.57
N PHE A 60 7.36 4.76 3.12
CA PHE A 60 6.24 3.94 3.56
C PHE A 60 6.19 3.80 5.09
N ARG A 61 7.35 3.62 5.73
CA ARG A 61 7.43 3.41 7.18
C ARG A 61 6.97 4.62 7.98
N ASP A 62 7.29 5.82 7.51
CA ASP A 62 7.01 7.05 8.22
C ASP A 62 5.59 7.58 7.91
N ASP A 63 5.19 7.48 6.64
CA ASP A 63 3.95 8.08 6.16
C ASP A 63 2.73 7.17 6.33
N TYR A 64 2.91 5.84 6.36
CA TYR A 64 1.78 4.91 6.48
C TYR A 64 1.03 5.07 7.80
N GLN A 65 1.71 5.29 8.93
CA GLN A 65 1.04 5.46 10.22
C GLN A 65 0.14 6.70 10.24
N LYS A 66 0.62 7.78 9.62
CA LYS A 66 -0.13 9.03 9.48
C LYS A 66 -1.36 8.81 8.60
N TRP A 67 -1.16 8.25 7.41
CA TRP A 67 -2.24 7.91 6.48
C TRP A 67 -3.28 6.98 7.11
N TYR A 68 -2.84 5.92 7.80
CA TYR A 68 -3.71 4.94 8.44
C TYR A 68 -4.57 5.58 9.53
N SER A 69 -4.00 6.48 10.34
CA SER A 69 -4.73 7.20 11.39
C SER A 69 -5.80 8.13 10.80
N GLU A 70 -5.47 8.84 9.72
CA GLU A 70 -6.42 9.69 9.00
C GLU A 70 -7.53 8.88 8.33
N ALA A 71 -7.17 7.78 7.66
CA ALA A 71 -8.12 6.86 7.03
C ALA A 71 -9.08 6.24 8.04
N GLN A 72 -8.58 5.83 9.20
CA GLN A 72 -9.40 5.29 10.29
C GLN A 72 -10.45 6.31 10.77
N ALA A 73 -10.08 7.59 10.90
CA ALA A 73 -10.99 8.65 11.31
C ALA A 73 -12.08 8.92 10.27
N VAL A 74 -11.77 8.82 8.98
CA VAL A 74 -12.75 8.96 7.89
C VAL A 74 -13.70 7.76 7.85
N ILE A 75 -13.17 6.53 7.91
CA ILE A 75 -13.99 5.30 7.90
C ILE A 75 -14.92 5.27 9.11
N LYS A 76 -14.46 5.68 10.29
CA LYS A 76 -15.32 5.75 11.49
C LYS A 76 -16.54 6.65 11.30
N GLN A 77 -16.43 7.69 10.48
CA GLN A 77 -17.51 8.65 10.23
C GLN A 77 -18.45 8.19 9.09
N VAL A 78 -17.91 7.52 8.07
CA VAL A 78 -18.69 7.12 6.89
C VAL A 78 -19.25 5.70 7.02
N LEU A 79 -18.46 4.76 7.55
CA LEU A 79 -18.77 3.33 7.65
C LEU A 79 -18.29 2.76 9.01
N PRO A 80 -18.88 3.18 10.14
CA PRO A 80 -18.46 2.73 11.47
C PRO A 80 -18.53 1.21 11.64
N ASP A 81 -19.50 0.55 11.02
CA ASP A 81 -19.67 -0.91 11.10
C ASP A 81 -18.54 -1.69 10.40
N ARG A 82 -17.81 -1.04 9.48
CA ARG A 82 -16.66 -1.62 8.76
C ARG A 82 -15.32 -1.20 9.35
N LEU A 83 -15.33 -0.42 10.41
CA LEU A 83 -14.09 0.03 11.06
C LEU A 83 -13.30 -1.13 11.65
N SER A 84 -13.96 -2.11 12.24
CA SER A 84 -13.31 -3.32 12.75
C SER A 84 -12.65 -4.14 11.64
N ASP A 85 -13.31 -4.24 10.48
CA ASP A 85 -12.75 -4.93 9.31
C ASP A 85 -11.47 -4.21 8.87
N PHE A 86 -11.50 -2.87 8.77
CA PHE A 86 -10.32 -2.07 8.41
C PHE A 86 -9.14 -2.27 9.36
N ILE A 87 -9.40 -2.26 10.68
CA ILE A 87 -8.36 -2.48 11.70
C ILE A 87 -7.77 -3.89 11.60
N SER A 88 -8.60 -4.89 11.31
CA SER A 88 -8.17 -6.29 11.21
C SER A 88 -7.17 -6.56 10.08
N TYR A 89 -7.12 -5.70 9.05
CA TYR A 89 -6.12 -5.77 7.98
C TYR A 89 -4.76 -5.20 8.39
N TYR A 90 -4.75 -4.28 9.37
CA TYR A 90 -3.52 -3.70 9.88
C TYR A 90 -2.87 -4.59 10.93
N GLU A 91 -3.66 -5.08 11.88
CA GLU A 91 -3.18 -5.92 12.98
C GLU A 91 -3.87 -7.27 13.03
N TYR A 92 -3.08 -8.32 13.24
CA TYR A 92 -3.64 -9.63 13.53
C TYR A 92 -4.02 -9.70 15.02
N PRO A 93 -5.30 -9.93 15.37
CA PRO A 93 -5.80 -9.79 16.73
C PRO A 93 -5.40 -10.91 17.70
N ARG A 94 -4.63 -11.94 17.27
CA ARG A 94 -4.30 -13.10 18.11
C ARG A 94 -2.80 -13.41 18.13
N VAL A 95 -2.36 -14.04 19.22
CA VAL A 95 -0.99 -14.57 19.34
C VAL A 95 -0.76 -15.62 18.26
N ARG A 96 0.16 -15.34 17.33
CA ARG A 96 0.47 -16.21 16.20
C ARG A 96 1.57 -17.19 16.57
N LYS A 97 1.34 -18.50 16.37
CA LYS A 97 2.36 -19.54 16.57
C LYS A 97 3.35 -19.65 15.41
N LYS A 98 2.91 -19.30 14.20
CA LYS A 98 3.69 -19.30 12.96
C LYS A 98 3.18 -18.20 12.04
N ILE A 99 4.08 -17.50 11.38
CA ILE A 99 3.74 -16.49 10.37
C ILE A 99 3.81 -17.19 9.00
N ASP A 100 2.80 -16.98 8.17
CA ASP A 100 2.59 -17.60 6.87
C ASP A 100 1.95 -16.57 5.92
N PHE A 101 1.91 -16.84 4.61
CA PHE A 101 1.39 -15.92 3.59
C PHE A 101 -0.04 -15.42 3.89
N GLN A 102 -0.88 -16.26 4.50
CA GLN A 102 -2.27 -15.92 4.82
C GLN A 102 -2.43 -15.02 6.04
N ASN A 103 -1.40 -14.88 6.87
CA ASN A 103 -1.49 -14.14 8.13
C ASN A 103 -0.47 -13.01 8.24
N TYR A 104 0.25 -12.71 7.16
CA TYR A 104 1.17 -11.58 7.06
C TYR A 104 0.38 -10.28 6.90
N MET A 105 0.55 -9.36 7.84
CA MET A 105 -0.17 -8.08 7.89
C MET A 105 0.78 -6.91 7.68
N ILE A 106 0.23 -5.73 7.39
CA ILE A 106 1.03 -4.52 7.16
C ILE A 106 1.88 -4.15 8.40
N ARG A 107 1.38 -4.42 9.61
CA ARG A 107 2.16 -4.25 10.84
C ARG A 107 3.44 -5.11 10.86
N ASP A 108 3.40 -6.32 10.31
CA ASP A 108 4.58 -7.20 10.23
C ASP A 108 5.61 -6.64 9.24
N TYR A 109 5.13 -6.06 8.14
CA TYR A 109 5.98 -5.35 7.18
C TYR A 109 6.68 -4.15 7.80
N LEU A 110 5.95 -3.33 8.56
CA LEU A 110 6.51 -2.17 9.26
C LEU A 110 7.55 -2.57 10.33
N GLN A 111 7.38 -3.74 10.94
CA GLN A 111 8.37 -4.32 11.86
C GLN A 111 9.59 -4.92 11.13
N GLY A 112 9.60 -4.92 9.79
CA GLY A 112 10.66 -5.49 8.97
C GLY A 112 10.69 -7.02 8.99
N LEU A 113 9.57 -7.66 9.35
CA LEU A 113 9.48 -9.10 9.48
C LEU A 113 9.45 -9.72 8.08
N GLN A 114 10.44 -10.55 7.77
CA GLN A 114 10.57 -11.22 6.47
C GLN A 114 10.44 -12.73 6.66
N ILE A 115 9.61 -13.37 5.84
CA ILE A 115 9.48 -14.83 5.86
C ILE A 115 10.46 -15.39 4.84
N THR A 116 11.49 -16.07 5.33
CA THR A 116 12.43 -16.82 4.50
C THR A 116 11.89 -18.24 4.31
N SER A 117 11.57 -18.61 3.07
CA SER A 117 11.30 -20.00 2.69
C SER A 117 12.55 -20.56 2.02
N GLY A 118 13.42 -21.22 2.80
CA GLY A 118 14.70 -21.75 2.31
C GLY A 118 15.77 -20.68 2.06
N TYR A 119 16.54 -20.81 0.97
CA TYR A 119 17.68 -19.95 0.61
C TYR A 119 17.30 -18.63 -0.08
N GLU A 120 16.03 -18.42 -0.45
CA GLU A 120 15.54 -17.17 -1.04
C GLU A 120 14.84 -16.31 0.02
N LYS A 121 15.34 -15.08 0.22
CA LYS A 121 14.62 -14.03 0.94
C LYS A 121 13.48 -13.53 0.06
N ARG A 122 12.23 -13.78 0.46
CA ARG A 122 11.05 -13.18 -0.18
C ARG A 122 10.27 -12.39 0.88
N SER A 123 10.01 -11.10 0.64
CA SER A 123 8.91 -10.42 1.33
C SER A 123 7.59 -11.07 0.89
N LEU A 124 6.52 -10.99 1.70
CA LEU A 124 5.24 -11.66 1.42
C LEU A 124 4.11 -10.73 0.96
N LEU A 125 4.36 -9.44 0.79
CA LEU A 125 3.44 -8.51 0.10
C LEU A 125 3.34 -8.79 -1.41
N THR A 126 3.59 -10.04 -1.79
CA THR A 126 4.31 -10.39 -3.00
C THR A 126 3.86 -11.72 -3.57
N ALA A 127 2.57 -12.03 -3.45
CA ALA A 127 1.92 -12.58 -4.61
C ALA A 127 1.97 -11.46 -5.67
N PRO A 128 2.56 -11.67 -6.87
CA PRO A 128 2.29 -10.77 -7.98
C PRO A 128 0.77 -10.78 -8.12
N LEU A 129 0.10 -9.69 -7.75
CA LEU A 129 -1.26 -9.50 -8.19
C LEU A 129 -1.18 -9.65 -9.71
N PRO A 130 -1.88 -10.63 -10.32
CA PRO A 130 -1.94 -10.66 -11.76
C PRO A 130 -2.51 -9.30 -12.13
N PHE A 131 -1.69 -8.48 -12.79
CA PHE A 131 -2.18 -7.30 -13.47
C PHE A 131 -3.39 -7.79 -14.25
N GLN A 132 -4.58 -7.27 -13.95
CA GLN A 132 -5.72 -7.49 -14.81
C GLN A 132 -5.29 -6.94 -16.16
N ASN A 133 -4.96 -7.84 -17.08
CA ASN A 133 -4.84 -7.53 -18.49
C ASN A 133 -6.20 -6.97 -18.90
N SER A 134 -6.35 -5.65 -18.88
CA SER A 134 -7.36 -4.97 -19.68
C SER A 134 -6.90 -5.05 -21.13
N SER A 135 -7.04 -6.23 -21.72
CA SER A 135 -6.93 -6.50 -23.16
C SER A 135 -7.56 -7.86 -23.45
N SER A 136 -8.87 -7.83 -23.64
CA SER A 136 -9.75 -8.79 -24.34
C SER A 136 -11.16 -8.21 -24.16
N ASN A 137 -11.91 -7.73 -25.14
CA ASN A 137 -11.89 -7.83 -26.60
C ASN A 137 -12.66 -6.61 -27.14
#